data_AF-A0A7S1BVB2-F1
#
_entry.id   AF-A0A7S1BVB2-F1
#
_cell.length_a   1.000
_cell.length_b   1.000
_cell.length_c   1.000
_cell.angle_alpha   90.00
_cell.angle_beta   90.00
_cell.angle_gamma   90.00
#
_symmetry.space_group_name_H-M   'P 1'
#
loop_
_entity.id
_entity.type
_entity.pdbx_description
1 polymer ?
#
loop_
_entity_poly.entity_id
_entity_poly.type
_entity_poly.pdbx_seq_one_letter_code
_entity_poly.pdbx_strand_id
1 'polypeptide(L)'
;MFVLYRLMKEMRKPGNGGDKIVIISNYTQTLDLIGRMCRQCSWGFCRLDGSVGMKKRQAMVDEFNDPESGLIAFLLSSKAGGCGINLIGGNRLVLFDPDWNPAVDKQAAARCWRDGQRKRCFTYRFLTSGTVEEKIFQRQLSKEGLQSIVDDKEQVNTLSTKDLRNLFKFRADTPSDTHDKLRCERCRIIRDDGDERGAKVLPKKLKACQELLEQMMLLEDARKFLCPLNPENFGVSVEHYKSKVKQPIDLGAIKKKVSNLIKSRYENVSQFSKDVNRVFANVAKVWTPGQEIADDSRRLQSWWLDKWAELVPVLMTMQPDDDESVSQSEKNNDDPSMLNTRSDDFQEQIGMPEEEDMRNWSHHHSTDTVDDPVFRAAMRGFNSVSFVFGLEVTWSLIQEKEQEQEERKAMEELEVMQELEAKGSEANIDVLELDKSECQADPSNIEESHGKNESDCTVLNATDISSTLECAY
;
A
#
# COMPACT_ATOMS: atom_id res chain seq x y z
N MET A 1 -25.85 3.58 7.03
CA MET A 1 -26.77 4.66 6.60
C MET A 1 -26.30 6.07 6.99
N PHE A 2 -25.97 6.36 8.25
CA PHE A 2 -25.58 7.71 8.69
C PHE A 2 -24.40 8.31 7.89
N VAL A 3 -23.30 7.55 7.73
CA VAL A 3 -22.11 7.96 6.98
C VAL A 3 -22.46 8.30 5.53
N LEU A 4 -23.25 7.45 4.86
CA LEU A 4 -23.71 7.68 3.49
C LEU A 4 -24.50 9.00 3.36
N TYR A 5 -25.47 9.22 4.26
CA TYR A 5 -26.28 10.42 4.26
C TYR A 5 -25.43 11.70 4.38
N ARG A 6 -24.48 11.70 5.31
CA ARG A 6 -23.55 12.82 5.52
C ARG A 6 -22.69 13.07 4.28
N LEU A 7 -22.12 12.01 3.71
CA LEU A 7 -21.31 12.08 2.49
C LEU A 7 -22.11 12.69 1.34
N MET A 8 -23.29 12.15 1.03
CA MET A 8 -24.13 12.66 -0.05
C MET A 8 -24.59 14.11 0.19
N LYS A 9 -24.91 14.47 1.44
CA LYS A 9 -25.25 15.85 1.79
C LYS A 9 -24.08 16.81 1.57
N GLU A 10 -22.87 16.39 1.91
CA GLU A 10 -21.67 17.21 1.72
C GLU A 10 -21.33 17.37 0.22
N MET A 11 -21.45 16.30 -0.57
CA MET A 11 -21.28 16.34 -2.02
C MET A 11 -22.19 17.38 -2.70
N ARG A 12 -23.35 17.68 -2.11
CA ARG A 12 -24.31 18.63 -2.66
C ARG A 12 -24.03 20.10 -2.32
N LYS A 13 -23.08 20.39 -1.44
CA LYS A 13 -22.76 21.79 -1.11
C LYS A 13 -22.14 22.52 -2.31
N PRO A 14 -22.40 23.83 -2.46
CA PRO A 14 -21.70 24.66 -3.45
C PRO A 14 -20.19 24.53 -3.27
N GLY A 15 -19.46 24.36 -4.37
CA GLY A 15 -18.01 24.19 -4.30
C GLY A 15 -17.52 22.75 -4.11
N ASN A 16 -18.38 21.72 -4.24
CA ASN A 16 -17.97 20.30 -4.21
C ASN A 16 -18.17 19.55 -5.55
N GLY A 17 -18.17 20.27 -6.68
CA GLY A 17 -17.85 19.70 -8.01
C GLY A 17 -18.97 18.95 -8.74
N GLY A 18 -20.20 18.94 -8.21
CA GLY A 18 -21.34 18.29 -8.88
C GLY A 18 -21.13 16.79 -9.05
N ASP A 19 -20.42 16.16 -8.12
CA ASP A 19 -20.08 14.74 -8.17
C ASP A 19 -21.33 13.85 -8.11
N LYS A 20 -21.30 12.75 -8.84
CA LYS A 20 -22.32 11.69 -8.81
C LYS A 20 -21.77 10.44 -8.14
N ILE A 21 -22.63 9.70 -7.45
CA ILE A 21 -22.27 8.54 -6.64
C ILE A 21 -22.91 7.26 -7.17
N VAL A 22 -22.15 6.18 -7.27
CA VAL A 22 -22.66 4.83 -7.49
C VAL A 22 -22.67 4.12 -6.13
N ILE A 23 -23.80 3.51 -5.78
CA ILE A 23 -23.95 2.79 -4.50
C ILE A 23 -24.34 1.36 -4.80
N ILE A 24 -23.50 0.44 -4.36
CA ILE A 24 -23.62 -1.00 -4.62
C ILE A 24 -23.96 -1.70 -3.31
N SER A 25 -24.94 -2.60 -3.39
CA SER A 25 -25.34 -3.45 -2.27
C SER A 25 -25.68 -4.85 -2.76
N ASN A 26 -25.40 -5.86 -1.94
CA ASN A 26 -25.81 -7.24 -2.18
C ASN A 26 -27.31 -7.46 -1.90
N TYR A 27 -27.93 -6.55 -1.14
CA TYR A 27 -29.32 -6.67 -0.68
C TYR A 27 -30.22 -5.60 -1.30
N THR A 28 -31.24 -6.03 -2.05
CA THR A 28 -32.21 -5.10 -2.66
C THR A 28 -33.00 -4.30 -1.63
N GLN A 29 -33.25 -4.87 -0.45
CA GLN A 29 -33.90 -4.19 0.68
C GLN A 29 -33.08 -3.00 1.20
N THR A 30 -31.74 -3.09 1.16
CA THR A 30 -30.86 -1.97 1.47
C THR A 30 -30.99 -0.87 0.41
N LEU A 31 -31.08 -1.24 -0.87
CA LEU A 31 -31.35 -0.28 -1.94
C LEU A 31 -32.74 0.38 -1.80
N ASP A 32 -33.75 -0.32 -1.26
CA ASP A 32 -35.05 0.28 -0.93
C ASP A 32 -34.92 1.36 0.15
N LEU A 33 -34.11 1.11 1.18
CA LEU A 33 -33.83 2.07 2.25
C LEU A 33 -33.07 3.29 1.73
N ILE A 34 -32.04 3.08 0.91
CA ILE A 34 -31.27 4.16 0.29
C ILE A 34 -32.14 4.96 -0.68
N GLY A 35 -32.98 4.29 -1.49
CA GLY A 35 -33.93 4.97 -2.37
C GLY A 35 -34.94 5.82 -1.60
N ARG A 36 -35.44 5.35 -0.45
CA ARG A 36 -36.29 6.17 0.43
C ARG A 36 -35.56 7.40 0.96
N MET A 37 -34.31 7.24 1.40
CA MET A 37 -33.46 8.35 1.85
C MET A 37 -33.26 9.40 0.74
N CYS A 38 -32.94 8.96 -0.49
CA CYS A 38 -32.80 9.86 -1.64
C CYS A 38 -34.08 10.64 -1.92
N ARG A 39 -35.26 9.99 -1.89
CA ARG A 39 -36.56 10.67 -2.08
C ARG A 39 -36.83 11.72 -1.00
N GLN A 40 -36.56 11.38 0.26
CA GLN A 40 -36.76 12.31 1.39
C GLN A 40 -35.85 13.55 1.30
N CYS A 41 -34.67 13.41 0.69
CA CYS A 41 -33.72 14.50 0.50
C CYS A 41 -33.83 15.18 -0.88
N SER A 42 -34.82 14.78 -1.69
CA SER A 42 -34.99 15.24 -3.08
C SER A 42 -33.73 15.05 -3.94
N TRP A 43 -32.98 13.97 -3.70
CA TRP A 43 -31.83 13.60 -4.53
C TRP A 43 -32.28 12.71 -5.69
N GLY A 44 -32.02 13.17 -6.92
CA GLY A 44 -32.27 12.38 -8.13
C GLY A 44 -31.47 11.09 -8.09
N PHE A 45 -32.13 9.95 -8.36
CA PHE A 45 -31.44 8.66 -8.41
C PHE A 45 -32.12 7.72 -9.39
N CYS A 46 -31.34 6.80 -9.93
CA CYS A 46 -31.84 5.67 -10.69
C CYS A 46 -31.41 4.36 -10.00
N ARG A 47 -32.12 3.27 -10.29
CA ARG A 47 -31.86 1.96 -9.67
C ARG A 47 -31.84 0.85 -10.70
N LEU A 48 -30.73 0.12 -10.77
CA LEU A 48 -30.59 -1.06 -11.59
C LEU A 48 -30.47 -2.30 -10.70
N ASP A 49 -31.48 -3.15 -10.77
CA ASP A 49 -31.46 -4.49 -10.17
C ASP A 49 -31.95 -5.54 -11.18
N GLY A 50 -32.09 -6.79 -10.72
CA GLY A 50 -32.52 -7.90 -11.56
C GLY A 50 -33.92 -7.75 -12.19
N SER A 51 -34.74 -6.83 -11.71
CA SER A 51 -36.10 -6.61 -12.25
C SER A 51 -36.14 -5.72 -13.50
N VAL A 52 -35.06 -4.97 -13.79
CA VAL A 52 -35.01 -4.06 -14.93
C VAL A 52 -34.68 -4.84 -16.21
N GLY A 53 -35.60 -4.80 -17.18
CA GLY A 53 -35.42 -5.44 -18.48
C GLY A 53 -34.27 -4.85 -19.30
N MET A 54 -33.60 -5.69 -20.10
CA MET A 54 -32.33 -5.38 -20.78
C MET A 54 -32.37 -4.06 -21.58
N LYS A 55 -33.44 -3.82 -22.34
CA LYS A 55 -33.60 -2.63 -23.19
C LYS A 55 -33.59 -1.30 -22.41
N LYS A 56 -34.05 -1.31 -21.15
CA LYS A 56 -34.10 -0.10 -20.30
C LYS A 56 -32.78 0.18 -19.61
N ARG A 57 -31.91 -0.82 -19.46
CA ARG A 57 -30.64 -0.69 -18.72
C ARG A 57 -29.73 0.34 -19.37
N GLN A 58 -29.58 0.30 -20.70
CA GLN A 58 -28.72 1.24 -21.41
C GLN A 58 -29.22 2.68 -21.26
N ALA A 59 -30.53 2.91 -21.41
CA ALA A 59 -31.11 4.24 -21.24
C ALA A 59 -30.84 4.84 -19.83
N MET A 60 -30.91 4.03 -18.78
CA MET A 60 -30.59 4.48 -17.41
C MET A 60 -29.10 4.78 -17.22
N VAL A 61 -28.24 4.03 -17.89
CA VAL A 61 -26.78 4.25 -17.89
C VAL A 61 -26.45 5.54 -18.64
N ASP A 62 -27.04 5.74 -19.82
CA ASP A 62 -26.85 6.94 -20.64
C ASP A 62 -27.32 8.19 -19.87
N GLU A 63 -28.51 8.13 -19.25
CA GLU A 63 -29.04 9.22 -18.41
C GLU A 63 -28.15 9.52 -17.20
N PHE A 64 -27.52 8.51 -16.58
CA PHE A 64 -26.61 8.75 -15.47
C PHE A 64 -25.28 9.37 -15.92
N ASN A 65 -24.78 8.95 -17.08
CA ASN A 65 -23.53 9.45 -17.65
C ASN A 65 -23.65 10.85 -18.25
N ASP A 66 -24.86 11.29 -18.61
CA ASP A 66 -25.12 12.66 -19.07
C ASP A 66 -24.81 13.70 -17.97
N PRO A 67 -23.87 14.64 -18.18
CA PRO A 67 -23.56 15.70 -17.23
C PRO A 67 -24.75 16.61 -16.89
N GLU A 68 -25.69 16.79 -17.83
CA GLU A 68 -26.87 17.66 -17.68
C GLU A 68 -28.01 16.97 -16.91
N SER A 69 -27.90 15.66 -16.69
CA SER A 69 -28.89 14.90 -15.94
C SER A 69 -28.93 15.30 -14.47
N GLY A 70 -30.14 15.48 -13.95
CA GLY A 70 -30.40 15.74 -12.53
C GLY A 70 -30.15 14.54 -11.59
N LEU A 71 -29.69 13.40 -12.12
CA LEU A 71 -29.34 12.23 -11.33
C LEU A 71 -28.05 12.48 -10.52
N ILE A 72 -28.13 12.18 -9.22
CA ILE A 72 -27.04 12.30 -8.26
C ILE A 72 -26.52 10.91 -7.88
N ALA A 73 -27.41 9.91 -7.79
CA ALA A 73 -27.06 8.56 -7.35
C ALA A 73 -27.49 7.46 -8.34
N PHE A 74 -26.63 6.46 -8.52
CA PHE A 74 -26.96 5.22 -9.22
C PHE A 74 -26.95 4.07 -8.21
N LEU A 75 -28.12 3.49 -7.95
CA LEU A 75 -28.27 2.36 -7.02
C LEU A 75 -28.16 1.05 -7.79
N LEU A 76 -27.17 0.23 -7.48
CA LEU A 76 -26.88 -1.00 -8.22
C LEU A 76 -26.88 -2.20 -7.27
N SER A 77 -27.62 -3.24 -7.66
CA SER A 77 -27.44 -4.56 -7.04
C SER A 77 -26.15 -5.20 -7.55
N SER A 78 -25.30 -5.71 -6.67
CA SER A 78 -24.06 -6.42 -7.04
C SER A 78 -24.30 -7.52 -8.08
N LYS A 79 -25.39 -8.29 -7.90
CA LYS A 79 -25.82 -9.37 -8.81
C LYS A 79 -26.32 -8.88 -10.17
N ALA A 80 -26.75 -7.62 -10.26
CA ALA A 80 -27.17 -7.01 -11.53
C ALA A 80 -25.98 -6.44 -12.34
N GLY A 81 -24.78 -6.40 -11.75
CA GLY A 81 -23.56 -5.84 -12.32
C GLY A 81 -22.82 -6.71 -13.36
N GLY A 82 -23.24 -7.96 -13.58
CA GLY A 82 -22.60 -8.87 -14.54
C GLY A 82 -22.74 -8.49 -16.01
N CYS A 83 -23.44 -7.41 -16.34
CA CYS A 83 -23.77 -7.00 -17.72
C CYS A 83 -22.75 -6.07 -18.39
N GLY A 84 -21.57 -5.82 -17.81
CA GLY A 84 -20.56 -5.04 -18.51
C GLY A 84 -20.82 -3.52 -18.57
N ILE A 85 -21.69 -2.98 -17.71
CA ILE A 85 -22.13 -1.57 -17.78
C ILE A 85 -20.99 -0.57 -17.50
N ASN A 86 -21.08 0.63 -18.08
CA ASN A 86 -20.11 1.70 -17.93
C ASN A 86 -20.71 2.90 -17.20
N LEU A 87 -20.22 3.22 -16.00
CA LEU A 87 -20.80 4.25 -15.11
C LEU A 87 -19.83 5.42 -14.88
N ILE A 88 -19.12 5.85 -15.93
CA ILE A 88 -18.12 6.94 -15.90
C ILE A 88 -18.68 8.31 -15.47
N GLY A 89 -20.01 8.52 -15.51
CA GLY A 89 -20.64 9.72 -14.96
C GLY A 89 -20.51 9.84 -13.44
N GLY A 90 -20.27 8.71 -12.75
CA GLY A 90 -20.03 8.65 -11.32
C GLY A 90 -18.54 8.62 -11.00
N ASN A 91 -18.08 9.56 -10.18
CA ASN A 91 -16.69 9.60 -9.70
C ASN A 91 -16.56 9.16 -8.23
N ARG A 92 -17.68 8.84 -7.56
CA ARG A 92 -17.68 8.29 -6.21
C ARG A 92 -18.39 6.95 -6.19
N LEU A 93 -17.82 5.95 -5.55
CA LEU A 93 -18.36 4.61 -5.47
C LEU A 93 -18.44 4.15 -4.01
N VAL A 94 -19.59 3.66 -3.58
CA VAL A 94 -19.77 3.05 -2.25
C VAL A 94 -20.14 1.58 -2.41
N LEU A 95 -19.27 0.71 -1.92
CA LEU A 95 -19.60 -0.69 -1.60
C LEU A 95 -20.23 -0.69 -0.20
N PHE A 96 -21.55 -0.77 -0.15
CA PHE A 96 -22.30 -0.54 1.09
C PHE A 96 -22.20 -1.71 2.07
N ASP A 97 -22.10 -2.92 1.56
CA ASP A 97 -21.97 -4.16 2.33
C ASP A 97 -21.01 -5.13 1.61
N PRO A 98 -20.15 -5.86 2.35
CA PRO A 98 -19.13 -6.71 1.75
C PRO A 98 -19.71 -8.02 1.19
N ASP A 99 -19.25 -8.45 0.02
CA ASP A 99 -19.52 -9.80 -0.50
C ASP A 99 -18.52 -10.84 0.05
N TRP A 100 -18.84 -12.13 0.01
CA TRP A 100 -17.89 -13.17 0.42
C TRP A 100 -16.79 -13.43 -0.64
N ASN A 101 -17.05 -13.03 -1.87
CA ASN A 101 -16.15 -13.15 -3.01
C ASN A 101 -15.62 -11.75 -3.41
N PRO A 102 -14.33 -11.46 -3.15
CA PRO A 102 -13.78 -10.12 -3.44
C PRO A 102 -13.79 -9.76 -4.93
N ALA A 103 -13.84 -10.76 -5.83
CA ALA A 103 -13.95 -10.52 -7.26
C ALA A 103 -15.22 -9.74 -7.64
N VAL A 104 -16.30 -9.90 -6.88
CA VAL A 104 -17.56 -9.15 -7.10
C VAL A 104 -17.34 -7.66 -6.85
N ASP A 105 -16.66 -7.33 -5.76
CA ASP A 105 -16.38 -5.94 -5.36
C ASP A 105 -15.40 -5.26 -6.33
N LYS A 106 -14.34 -5.96 -6.75
CA LYS A 106 -13.39 -5.49 -7.78
C LYS A 106 -14.09 -5.22 -9.10
N GLN A 107 -14.95 -6.14 -9.54
CA GLN A 107 -15.71 -5.99 -10.78
C GLN A 107 -16.67 -4.79 -10.72
N ALA A 108 -17.23 -4.52 -9.53
CA ALA A 108 -18.05 -3.36 -9.26
C ALA A 108 -17.26 -2.04 -9.34
N ALA A 109 -16.06 -1.99 -8.77
CA ALA A 109 -15.16 -0.83 -8.84
C ALA A 109 -14.74 -0.47 -10.27
N ALA A 110 -14.43 -1.49 -11.08
CA ALA A 110 -14.07 -1.35 -12.49
C ALA A 110 -15.21 -0.84 -13.41
N ARG A 111 -16.38 -0.49 -12.86
CA ARG A 111 -17.50 0.14 -13.59
C ARG A 111 -17.44 1.66 -13.58
N CYS A 112 -16.83 2.25 -12.54
CA CYS A 112 -16.72 3.71 -12.39
C CYS A 112 -15.32 4.20 -12.77
N TRP A 113 -14.30 3.42 -12.38
CA TRP A 113 -12.91 3.63 -12.80
C TRP A 113 -12.65 2.83 -14.08
N ARG A 114 -12.84 3.50 -15.21
CA ARG A 114 -12.73 2.93 -16.56
C ARG A 114 -12.43 4.06 -17.57
N ASP A 115 -11.91 3.69 -18.74
CA ASP A 115 -11.69 4.60 -19.86
C ASP A 115 -12.90 5.51 -20.10
N GLY A 116 -12.64 6.81 -20.17
CA GLY A 116 -13.66 7.86 -20.31
C GLY A 116 -13.99 8.58 -19.00
N GLN A 117 -13.53 8.10 -17.84
CA GLN A 117 -13.57 8.86 -16.60
C GLN A 117 -12.63 10.09 -16.69
N ARG A 118 -13.12 11.26 -16.28
CA ARG A 118 -12.37 12.53 -16.33
C ARG A 118 -12.12 13.15 -14.96
N LYS A 119 -12.78 12.63 -13.92
CA LYS A 119 -12.67 13.11 -12.53
C LYS A 119 -11.89 12.09 -11.70
N ARG A 120 -11.23 12.58 -10.65
CA ARG A 120 -10.65 11.72 -9.61
C ARG A 120 -11.75 10.83 -9.00
N CYS A 121 -11.48 9.53 -8.96
CA CYS A 121 -12.40 8.53 -8.43
C CYS A 121 -12.14 8.25 -6.95
N PHE A 122 -13.20 8.14 -6.16
CA PHE A 122 -13.12 7.71 -4.77
C PHE A 122 -13.99 6.48 -4.54
N THR A 123 -13.39 5.39 -4.05
CA THR A 123 -14.10 4.15 -3.70
C THR A 123 -14.12 3.98 -2.19
N TYR A 124 -15.30 3.81 -1.62
CA TYR A 124 -15.50 3.56 -0.19
C TYR A 124 -16.07 2.17 0.02
N ARG A 125 -15.48 1.43 0.94
CA ARG A 125 -16.01 0.17 1.44
C ARG A 125 -16.52 0.39 2.86
N PHE A 126 -17.83 0.25 3.06
CA PHE A 126 -18.40 0.38 4.39
C PHE A 126 -18.35 -0.96 5.12
N LEU A 127 -17.83 -0.91 6.34
CA LEU A 127 -17.70 -2.04 7.23
C LEU A 127 -18.08 -1.57 8.63
N THR A 128 -18.87 -2.37 9.33
CA THR A 128 -19.20 -2.13 10.73
C THR A 128 -18.10 -2.74 11.62
N SER A 129 -17.34 -1.88 12.30
CA SER A 129 -16.22 -2.27 13.17
C SER A 129 -16.60 -3.34 14.19
N GLY A 130 -15.73 -4.33 14.37
CA GLY A 130 -15.86 -5.38 15.37
C GLY A 130 -16.97 -6.39 15.09
N THR A 131 -17.66 -6.30 13.94
CA THR A 131 -18.79 -7.18 13.59
C THR A 131 -18.41 -8.25 12.55
N VAL A 132 -19.38 -9.06 12.16
CA VAL A 132 -19.24 -10.06 11.10
C VAL A 132 -18.79 -9.44 9.76
N GLU A 133 -19.17 -8.20 9.45
CA GLU A 133 -18.77 -7.53 8.20
C GLU A 133 -17.24 -7.38 8.12
N GLU A 134 -16.61 -7.02 9.23
CA GLU A 134 -15.16 -6.90 9.32
C GLU A 134 -14.47 -8.28 9.21
N LYS A 135 -15.08 -9.34 9.73
CA LYS A 135 -14.59 -10.72 9.55
C LYS A 135 -14.72 -11.21 8.11
N ILE A 136 -15.78 -10.83 7.40
CA ILE A 136 -15.94 -11.13 5.96
C ILE A 136 -14.80 -10.47 5.19
N PHE A 137 -14.54 -9.18 5.46
CA PHE A 137 -13.43 -8.45 4.84
C PHE A 137 -12.06 -9.12 5.12
N GLN A 138 -11.78 -9.50 6.37
CA GLN A 138 -10.55 -10.25 6.70
C GLN A 138 -10.38 -11.54 5.88
N ARG A 139 -11.48 -12.26 5.62
CA ARG A 139 -11.46 -13.48 4.78
C ARG A 139 -11.27 -13.17 3.30
N GLN A 140 -11.84 -12.07 2.80
CA GLN A 140 -11.57 -11.59 1.44
C GLN A 140 -10.06 -11.38 1.26
N LEU A 141 -9.44 -10.66 2.20
CA LEU A 141 -8.00 -10.36 2.16
C LEU A 141 -7.13 -11.62 2.22
N SER A 142 -7.51 -12.61 3.03
CA SER A 142 -6.78 -13.89 3.05
C SER A 142 -6.94 -14.72 1.78
N LYS A 143 -8.07 -14.61 1.06
CA LYS A 143 -8.23 -15.22 -0.28
C LYS A 143 -7.33 -14.57 -1.33
N GLU A 144 -6.96 -13.32 -1.11
CA GLU A 144 -6.12 -12.50 -1.99
C GLU A 144 -4.66 -12.46 -1.53
N GLY A 145 -4.20 -13.50 -0.81
CA GLY A 145 -2.78 -13.67 -0.49
C GLY A 145 -2.35 -13.17 0.89
N LEU A 146 -3.15 -12.39 1.62
CA LEU A 146 -2.85 -11.97 3.00
C LEU A 146 -3.28 -13.02 4.04
N GLN A 147 -2.63 -14.19 4.01
CA GLN A 147 -2.90 -15.28 4.96
C GLN A 147 -2.65 -14.90 6.43
N SER A 148 -1.84 -13.86 6.70
CA SER A 148 -1.50 -13.44 8.07
C SER A 148 -2.63 -12.73 8.83
N ILE A 149 -3.72 -12.35 8.15
CA ILE A 149 -4.84 -11.62 8.74
C ILE A 149 -5.88 -12.58 9.35
N VAL A 150 -5.77 -13.87 9.05
CA VAL A 150 -6.61 -14.92 9.65
C VAL A 150 -5.70 -15.82 10.48
N ASP A 151 -6.10 -16.11 11.72
CA ASP A 151 -5.24 -16.81 12.70
C ASP A 151 -4.95 -18.27 12.34
N ASP A 152 -5.70 -18.86 11.39
CA ASP A 152 -5.62 -20.29 11.07
C ASP A 152 -5.19 -20.49 9.60
N LYS A 153 -4.06 -21.21 9.42
CA LYS A 153 -3.49 -21.66 8.14
C LYS A 153 -4.30 -22.78 7.47
N GLU A 154 -5.49 -23.10 7.99
CA GLU A 154 -6.29 -24.21 7.50
C GLU A 154 -7.27 -23.78 6.40
N GLN A 155 -7.54 -24.74 5.52
CA GLN A 155 -8.18 -24.58 4.22
C GLN A 155 -9.36 -23.58 4.23
N VAL A 156 -9.25 -22.61 3.31
CA VAL A 156 -10.22 -21.54 2.98
C VAL A 156 -11.67 -22.03 2.79
N ASN A 157 -11.90 -23.33 2.63
CA ASN A 157 -13.18 -23.92 2.25
C ASN A 157 -13.97 -24.62 3.38
N THR A 158 -13.43 -24.73 4.59
CA THR A 158 -14.14 -25.38 5.72
C THR A 158 -13.96 -24.59 7.01
N LEU A 159 -15.07 -24.10 7.56
CA LEU A 159 -15.09 -23.34 8.81
C LEU A 159 -15.08 -24.32 9.99
N SER A 160 -14.06 -24.26 10.85
CA SER A 160 -14.08 -25.00 12.11
C SER A 160 -15.15 -24.44 13.05
N THR A 161 -15.56 -25.21 14.07
CA THR A 161 -16.49 -24.70 15.09
C THR A 161 -15.93 -23.49 15.85
N LYS A 162 -14.60 -23.41 15.98
CA LYS A 162 -13.90 -22.26 16.57
C LYS A 162 -13.97 -21.04 15.65
N ASP A 163 -13.82 -21.23 14.34
CA ASP A 163 -13.97 -20.17 13.33
C ASP A 163 -15.38 -19.60 13.30
N LEU A 164 -16.39 -20.47 13.35
CA LEU A 164 -17.79 -20.06 13.42
C LEU A 164 -18.05 -19.22 14.68
N ARG A 165 -17.52 -19.63 15.83
CA ARG A 165 -17.64 -18.85 17.06
C ARG A 165 -16.94 -17.49 16.94
N ASN A 166 -15.76 -17.44 16.33
CA ASN A 166 -15.02 -16.20 16.10
C ASN A 166 -15.69 -15.27 15.09
N LEU A 167 -16.39 -15.83 14.08
CA LEU A 167 -17.13 -15.09 13.07
C LEU A 167 -18.28 -14.27 13.67
N PHE A 168 -18.96 -14.82 14.67
CA PHE A 168 -20.08 -14.17 15.36
C PHE A 168 -19.68 -13.45 16.66
N LYS A 169 -18.37 -13.32 16.94
CA LYS A 169 -17.88 -12.59 18.11
C LYS A 169 -17.80 -11.10 17.80
N PHE A 170 -18.58 -10.31 18.54
CA PHE A 170 -18.49 -8.85 18.51
C PHE A 170 -17.30 -8.35 19.33
N ARG A 171 -16.52 -7.39 18.79
CA ARG A 171 -15.45 -6.68 19.49
C ARG A 171 -15.78 -5.19 19.60
N ALA A 172 -16.16 -4.75 20.79
CA ALA A 172 -16.46 -3.34 21.07
C ALA A 172 -15.20 -2.51 21.42
N ASP A 173 -14.10 -3.20 21.74
CA ASP A 173 -12.86 -2.66 22.32
C ASP A 173 -11.82 -2.28 21.26
N THR A 174 -12.23 -2.11 20.01
CA THR A 174 -11.31 -1.82 18.91
C THR A 174 -11.94 -0.90 17.87
N PRO A 175 -11.21 0.11 17.38
CA PRO A 175 -11.66 0.90 16.24
C PRO A 175 -11.74 0.06 14.96
N SER A 176 -10.84 -0.91 14.78
CA SER A 176 -10.87 -1.85 13.66
C SER A 176 -10.13 -3.14 14.02
N ASP A 177 -10.87 -4.25 14.06
CA ASP A 177 -10.31 -5.58 14.28
C ASP A 177 -9.39 -6.00 13.11
N THR A 178 -9.64 -5.53 11.89
CA THR A 178 -8.76 -5.77 10.73
C THR A 178 -7.42 -5.09 10.93
N HIS A 179 -7.43 -3.83 11.35
CA HIS A 179 -6.21 -3.09 11.64
C HIS A 179 -5.40 -3.74 12.77
N ASP A 180 -6.05 -4.17 13.85
CA ASP A 180 -5.39 -4.89 14.95
C ASP A 180 -4.64 -6.14 14.47
N LYS A 181 -5.25 -6.90 13.56
CA LYS A 181 -4.68 -8.13 13.00
C LYS A 181 -3.57 -7.89 11.99
N LEU A 182 -3.63 -6.79 11.24
CA LEU A 182 -2.56 -6.35 10.35
C LEU A 182 -1.28 -6.01 11.12
N ARG A 183 -1.39 -5.68 12.41
CA ARG A 183 -0.27 -5.25 13.27
C ARG A 183 0.53 -4.13 12.61
N CYS A 184 -0.18 -3.12 12.10
CA CYS A 184 0.44 -2.09 11.30
C CYS A 184 1.48 -1.29 12.11
N GLU A 185 2.69 -1.21 11.58
CA GLU A 185 3.79 -0.45 12.20
C GLU A 185 3.66 1.06 11.96
N ARG A 186 2.92 1.48 10.92
CA ARG A 186 2.74 2.90 10.52
C ARG A 186 1.71 3.61 11.38
N CYS A 187 0.56 2.98 11.63
CA CYS A 187 -0.47 3.50 12.54
C CYS A 187 -0.36 2.87 13.91
N ARG A 188 0.70 3.24 14.65
CA ARG A 188 0.65 3.18 16.11
C ARG A 188 -0.44 4.15 16.58
N ILE A 189 -1.70 3.73 16.48
CA ILE A 189 -2.86 4.42 17.01
C ILE A 189 -2.51 4.72 18.46
N ILE A 190 -2.48 6.00 18.77
CA ILE A 190 -2.68 6.54 20.11
C ILE A 190 -3.99 5.90 20.58
N ARG A 191 -3.90 4.78 21.29
CA ARG A 191 -5.04 4.12 21.90
C ARG A 191 -5.53 5.07 22.97
N ASP A 192 -6.55 5.85 22.65
CA ASP A 192 -7.30 6.69 23.58
C ASP A 192 -8.27 5.85 24.44
N ASP A 193 -7.93 4.57 24.65
CA ASP A 193 -8.69 3.61 25.46
C ASP A 193 -8.23 3.64 26.91
N GLY A 194 -8.16 4.80 27.57
CA GLY A 194 -7.98 4.87 29.04
C GLY A 194 -6.81 4.06 29.65
N ASP A 195 -5.84 3.65 28.82
CA ASP A 195 -4.64 2.91 29.18
C ASP A 195 -3.40 3.76 28.86
N GLU A 196 -3.47 5.05 29.17
CA GLU A 196 -2.28 5.86 29.41
C GLU A 196 -1.39 5.21 30.50
N ARG A 197 -1.95 4.32 31.32
CA ARG A 197 -1.25 3.56 32.34
C ARG A 197 -0.17 2.65 31.73
N GLY A 198 -0.50 1.83 30.74
CA GLY A 198 0.48 0.99 30.03
C GLY A 198 1.53 1.78 29.25
N ALA A 199 1.12 2.88 28.60
CA ALA A 199 1.99 3.75 27.82
C ALA A 199 2.92 4.63 28.67
N LYS A 200 2.53 5.05 29.89
CA LYS A 200 3.42 5.71 30.88
C LYS A 200 4.33 4.71 31.60
N VAL A 201 3.88 3.46 31.78
CA VAL A 201 4.65 2.40 32.42
C VAL A 201 5.76 1.86 31.50
N LEU A 202 5.57 1.75 30.18
CA LEU A 202 6.64 1.25 29.28
C LEU A 202 7.91 2.13 29.28
N PRO A 203 7.83 3.47 29.21
CA PRO A 203 8.98 4.37 29.40
C PRO A 203 9.68 4.16 30.76
N LYS A 204 8.95 3.93 31.85
CA LYS A 204 9.53 3.60 33.17
C LYS A 204 10.25 2.25 33.15
N LYS A 205 9.62 1.22 32.58
CA LYS A 205 10.24 -0.10 32.41
C LYS A 205 11.52 -0.01 31.56
N LEU A 206 11.49 0.76 30.47
CA LEU A 206 12.64 0.99 29.60
C LEU A 206 13.73 1.83 30.28
N LYS A 207 13.37 2.76 31.16
CA LYS A 207 14.33 3.49 32.00
C LYS A 207 15.08 2.55 32.94
N ALA A 208 14.39 1.66 33.64
CA ALA A 208 15.04 0.65 34.48
C ALA A 208 15.92 -0.33 33.67
N CYS A 209 15.49 -0.67 32.46
CA CYS A 209 16.29 -1.46 31.51
C CYS A 209 17.54 -0.71 31.04
N GLN A 210 17.42 0.60 30.78
CA GLN A 210 18.53 1.47 30.43
C GLN A 210 19.54 1.56 31.57
N GLU A 211 19.08 1.75 32.81
CA GLU A 211 19.95 1.79 34.00
C GLU A 211 20.74 0.48 34.16
N LEU A 212 20.08 -0.67 33.99
CA LEU A 212 20.75 -1.97 34.02
C LEU A 212 21.78 -2.12 32.88
N LEU A 213 21.44 -1.67 31.67
CA LEU A 213 22.39 -1.67 30.55
C LEU A 213 23.62 -0.80 30.85
N GLU A 214 23.40 0.38 31.43
CA GLU A 214 24.49 1.31 31.77
C GLU A 214 25.40 0.73 32.85
N GLN A 215 24.85 0.02 33.84
CA GLN A 215 25.64 -0.74 34.82
C GLN A 215 26.48 -1.83 34.14
N MET A 216 25.88 -2.59 33.23
CA MET A 216 26.58 -3.62 32.48
C MET A 216 27.75 -3.06 31.66
N MET A 217 27.54 -1.90 31.02
CA MET A 217 28.54 -1.23 30.18
C MET A 217 29.75 -0.69 30.98
N LEU A 218 29.65 -0.59 32.30
CA LEU A 218 30.76 -0.18 33.19
C LEU A 218 31.69 -1.34 33.56
N LEU A 219 31.28 -2.60 33.35
CA LEU A 219 32.10 -3.76 33.64
C LEU A 219 33.30 -3.85 32.69
N GLU A 220 34.42 -4.35 33.20
CA GLU A 220 35.65 -4.49 32.40
C GLU A 220 35.45 -5.41 31.19
N ASP A 221 34.71 -6.51 31.38
CA ASP A 221 34.35 -7.47 30.33
C ASP A 221 33.47 -6.84 29.23
N ALA A 222 32.80 -5.71 29.49
CA ALA A 222 31.90 -5.05 28.52
C ALA A 222 32.63 -4.19 27.49
N ARG A 223 33.88 -3.77 27.75
CA ARG A 223 34.63 -2.81 26.93
C ARG A 223 34.68 -3.19 25.45
N LYS A 224 34.84 -4.49 25.17
CA LYS A 224 34.96 -5.04 23.81
C LYS A 224 33.62 -5.02 23.04
N PHE A 225 32.49 -4.88 23.73
CA PHE A 225 31.13 -4.96 23.16
C PHE A 225 30.42 -3.59 23.07
N LEU A 226 31.10 -2.49 23.42
CA LEU A 226 30.51 -1.15 23.40
C LEU A 226 30.35 -0.57 21.98
N CYS A 227 31.12 -1.10 21.03
CA CYS A 227 31.13 -0.72 19.62
C CYS A 227 31.07 -2.00 18.77
N PRO A 228 30.76 -1.89 17.46
CA PRO A 228 30.82 -3.02 16.55
C PRO A 228 32.16 -3.75 16.63
N LEU A 229 32.11 -5.07 16.85
CA LEU A 229 33.31 -5.90 16.91
C LEU A 229 34.04 -5.90 15.56
N ASN A 230 35.34 -5.61 15.58
CA ASN A 230 36.21 -5.93 14.46
C ASN A 230 36.73 -7.37 14.64
N PRO A 231 36.30 -8.34 13.81
CA PRO A 231 36.66 -9.74 13.98
C PRO A 231 38.16 -10.01 13.77
N GLU A 232 38.86 -9.17 13.00
CA GLU A 232 40.30 -9.34 12.70
C GLU A 232 41.16 -9.18 13.96
N ASN A 233 40.75 -8.30 14.86
CA ASN A 233 41.40 -8.08 16.16
C ASN A 233 41.36 -9.35 17.06
N PHE A 234 40.52 -10.32 16.71
CA PHE A 234 40.32 -11.56 17.46
C PHE A 234 40.58 -12.79 16.59
N GLY A 235 41.41 -12.65 15.55
CA GLY A 235 41.89 -13.76 14.73
C GLY A 235 40.85 -14.37 13.78
N VAL A 236 39.78 -13.64 13.45
CA VAL A 236 38.72 -14.11 12.54
C VAL A 236 38.61 -13.17 11.33
N SER A 237 38.55 -13.71 10.12
CA SER A 237 38.36 -12.89 8.91
C SER A 237 36.96 -12.27 8.86
N VAL A 238 36.86 -11.05 8.29
CA VAL A 238 35.60 -10.32 8.14
C VAL A 238 34.56 -11.13 7.34
N GLU A 239 35.00 -11.86 6.32
CA GLU A 239 34.15 -12.72 5.47
C GLU A 239 33.58 -13.89 6.26
N HIS A 240 34.41 -14.56 7.07
CA HIS A 240 33.95 -15.64 7.94
C HIS A 240 32.93 -15.13 8.96
N TYR A 241 33.21 -13.99 9.59
CA TYR A 241 32.31 -13.35 10.53
C TYR A 241 30.95 -12.99 9.89
N LYS A 242 30.93 -12.35 8.72
CA LYS A 242 29.71 -12.01 7.96
C LYS A 242 28.92 -13.25 7.51
N SER A 243 29.59 -14.37 7.28
CA SER A 243 28.92 -15.64 6.94
C SER A 243 28.10 -16.19 8.12
N LYS A 244 28.61 -16.06 9.36
CA LYS A 244 28.02 -16.61 10.59
C LYS A 244 27.08 -15.65 11.31
N VAL A 245 27.37 -14.34 11.27
CA VAL A 245 26.60 -13.30 11.97
C VAL A 245 25.79 -12.49 10.96
N LYS A 246 24.49 -12.78 10.88
CA LYS A 246 23.56 -12.06 9.97
C LYS A 246 23.01 -10.76 10.54
N GLN A 247 23.00 -10.61 11.85
CA GLN A 247 22.42 -9.46 12.56
C GLN A 247 23.42 -8.96 13.60
N PRO A 248 24.47 -8.21 13.17
CA PRO A 248 25.44 -7.64 14.09
C PRO A 248 24.76 -6.57 14.96
N ILE A 249 25.06 -6.57 16.25
CA ILE A 249 24.59 -5.58 17.21
C ILE A 249 25.60 -5.49 18.35
N ASP A 250 25.76 -4.29 18.89
CA ASP A 250 26.65 -3.96 20.00
C ASP A 250 25.89 -3.19 21.10
N LEU A 251 26.48 -3.11 22.30
CA LEU A 251 25.85 -2.48 23.46
C LEU A 251 25.64 -0.97 23.26
N GLY A 252 26.52 -0.31 22.49
CA GLY A 252 26.37 1.12 22.16
C GLY A 252 25.16 1.37 21.26
N ALA A 253 24.91 0.51 20.27
CA ALA A 253 23.72 0.55 19.44
C ALA A 253 22.43 0.34 20.26
N ILE A 254 22.45 -0.61 21.21
CA ILE A 254 21.33 -0.86 22.13
C ILE A 254 21.09 0.34 23.04
N LYS A 255 22.16 0.97 23.57
CA LYS A 255 22.07 2.18 24.40
C LYS A 255 21.41 3.33 23.64
N LYS A 256 21.84 3.59 22.40
CA LYS A 256 21.21 4.60 21.53
C LYS A 256 19.73 4.28 21.29
N LYS A 257 19.41 3.01 21.07
CA LYS A 257 18.04 2.54 20.79
C LYS A 257 17.09 2.67 21.99
N VAL A 258 17.58 2.48 23.22
CA VAL A 258 16.78 2.59 24.45
C VAL A 258 16.69 4.03 24.98
N SER A 259 17.71 4.88 24.75
CA SER A 259 17.80 6.24 25.32
C SER A 259 16.71 7.22 24.86
N ASN A 260 16.09 7.00 23.70
CA ASN A 260 15.03 7.87 23.20
C ASN A 260 13.66 7.38 23.72
N LEU A 261 13.37 7.57 25.01
CA LEU A 261 12.18 7.01 25.69
C LEU A 261 10.83 7.41 25.05
N ILE A 262 10.76 8.55 24.36
CA ILE A 262 9.55 9.08 23.71
C ILE A 262 9.39 8.54 22.27
N LYS A 263 10.50 8.23 21.58
CA LYS A 263 10.52 7.63 20.22
C LYS A 263 11.29 6.30 20.21
N SER A 264 11.17 5.52 21.28
CA SER A 264 11.99 4.31 21.45
C SER A 264 11.62 3.30 20.36
N ARG A 265 12.64 2.66 19.77
CA ARG A 265 12.41 1.58 18.80
C ARG A 265 12.11 0.24 19.48
N TYR A 266 12.00 0.20 20.81
CA TYR A 266 11.59 -0.98 21.56
C TYR A 266 10.12 -0.89 21.95
N GLU A 267 9.33 -1.85 21.49
CA GLU A 267 7.87 -1.91 21.73
C GLU A 267 7.54 -2.62 23.04
N ASN A 268 8.48 -3.41 23.55
CA ASN A 268 8.38 -4.07 24.84
C ASN A 268 9.77 -4.41 25.36
N VAL A 269 9.80 -4.72 26.65
CA VAL A 269 11.01 -5.03 27.40
C VAL A 269 11.68 -6.34 26.93
N SER A 270 10.91 -7.24 26.29
CA SER A 270 11.44 -8.47 25.70
C SER A 270 12.25 -8.23 24.43
N GLN A 271 11.88 -7.25 23.59
CA GLN A 271 12.70 -6.88 22.43
C GLN A 271 14.07 -6.32 22.85
N PHE A 272 14.09 -5.53 23.94
CA PHE A 272 15.34 -5.05 24.53
C PHE A 272 16.23 -6.20 25.00
N SER A 273 15.71 -7.13 25.80
CA SER A 273 16.51 -8.26 26.29
C SER A 273 16.95 -9.22 25.18
N LYS A 274 16.14 -9.38 24.12
CA LYS A 274 16.55 -10.14 22.92
C LYS A 274 17.75 -9.50 22.24
N ASP A 275 17.78 -8.18 22.11
CA ASP A 275 18.91 -7.47 21.51
C ASP A 275 20.19 -7.61 22.35
N VAL A 276 20.09 -7.51 23.68
CA VAL A 276 21.23 -7.73 24.58
C VAL A 276 21.73 -9.17 24.47
N ASN A 277 20.84 -10.16 24.53
CA ASN A 277 21.21 -11.57 24.37
C ASN A 277 21.80 -11.89 22.99
N ARG A 278 21.42 -11.13 21.95
CA ARG A 278 21.95 -11.30 20.59
C ARG A 278 23.42 -10.89 20.49
N VAL A 279 23.90 -9.96 21.31
CA VAL A 279 25.34 -9.63 21.40
C VAL A 279 26.13 -10.90 21.76
N PHE A 280 25.74 -11.58 22.84
CA PHE A 280 26.41 -12.80 23.31
C PHE A 280 26.24 -13.97 22.35
N ALA A 281 25.03 -14.13 21.78
CA ALA A 281 24.75 -15.19 20.81
C ALA A 281 25.58 -15.03 19.52
N ASN A 282 25.85 -13.79 19.09
CA ASN A 282 26.72 -13.53 17.94
C ASN A 282 28.18 -13.93 18.23
N VAL A 283 28.66 -13.69 19.45
CA VAL A 283 30.00 -14.12 19.86
C VAL A 283 30.10 -15.64 19.88
N ALA A 284 29.13 -16.33 20.49
CA ALA A 284 29.11 -17.79 20.60
C ALA A 284 29.00 -18.53 19.26
N LYS A 285 28.57 -17.86 18.18
CA LYS A 285 28.52 -18.43 16.82
C LYS A 285 29.88 -18.45 16.13
N VAL A 286 30.83 -17.65 16.61
CA VAL A 286 32.09 -17.35 15.91
C VAL A 286 33.29 -17.78 16.74
N TRP A 287 33.28 -17.50 18.04
CA TRP A 287 34.38 -17.78 18.94
C TRP A 287 34.05 -18.90 19.92
N THR A 288 35.05 -19.71 20.23
CA THR A 288 34.91 -20.91 21.07
C THR A 288 35.37 -20.65 22.52
N PRO A 289 34.83 -21.42 23.50
CA PRO A 289 35.30 -21.36 24.89
C PRO A 289 36.83 -21.48 25.02
N GLY A 290 37.44 -20.62 25.85
CA GLY A 290 38.89 -20.55 26.04
C GLY A 290 39.58 -19.43 25.24
N GLN A 291 38.85 -18.79 24.31
CA GLN A 291 39.27 -17.54 23.69
C GLN A 291 38.81 -16.37 24.56
N GLU A 292 39.68 -15.38 24.77
CA GLU A 292 39.43 -14.24 25.67
C GLU A 292 38.07 -13.57 25.40
N ILE A 293 37.75 -13.26 24.14
CA ILE A 293 36.45 -12.65 23.77
C ILE A 293 35.23 -13.52 24.08
N ALA A 294 35.34 -14.85 23.93
CA ALA A 294 34.26 -15.77 24.25
C ALA A 294 34.09 -15.92 25.76
N ASP A 295 35.19 -15.88 26.50
CA ASP A 295 35.19 -15.98 27.96
C ASP A 295 34.65 -14.69 28.60
N ASP A 296 35.04 -13.53 28.09
CA ASP A 296 34.49 -12.22 28.49
C ASP A 296 32.99 -12.15 28.20
N SER A 297 32.56 -12.57 27.00
CA SER A 297 31.15 -12.63 26.61
C SER A 297 30.34 -13.54 27.55
N ARG A 298 30.87 -14.70 27.93
CA ARG A 298 30.20 -15.63 28.85
C ARG A 298 30.09 -15.07 30.27
N ARG A 299 31.15 -14.45 30.80
CA ARG A 299 31.10 -13.81 32.13
C ARG A 299 30.09 -12.66 32.14
N LEU A 300 30.11 -11.83 31.11
CA LEU A 300 29.19 -10.71 30.95
C LEU A 300 27.74 -11.17 30.76
N GLN A 301 27.51 -12.24 29.98
CA GLN A 301 26.20 -12.86 29.82
C GLN A 301 25.69 -13.46 31.13
N SER A 302 26.54 -14.13 31.90
CA SER A 302 26.16 -14.69 33.20
C SER A 302 25.72 -13.58 34.16
N TRP A 303 26.49 -12.49 34.23
CA TRP A 303 26.14 -11.32 35.03
C TRP A 303 24.81 -10.69 34.56
N TRP A 304 24.64 -10.55 33.24
CA TRP A 304 23.42 -10.02 32.64
C TRP A 304 22.19 -10.86 33.00
N LEU A 305 22.27 -12.19 32.85
CA LEU A 305 21.13 -13.07 33.14
C LEU A 305 20.75 -13.06 34.62
N ASP A 306 21.73 -12.99 35.52
CA ASP A 306 21.52 -12.85 36.96
C ASP A 306 20.76 -11.55 37.28
N LYS A 307 21.27 -10.40 36.82
CA LYS A 307 20.63 -9.09 37.05
C LYS A 307 19.32 -8.90 36.32
N TRP A 308 19.18 -9.50 35.15
CA TRP A 308 17.91 -9.54 34.44
C TRP A 308 16.85 -10.34 35.20
N ALA A 309 17.21 -11.48 35.78
CA ALA A 309 16.29 -12.30 36.57
C ALA A 309 15.81 -11.57 37.84
N GLU A 310 16.68 -10.76 38.47
CA GLU A 310 16.31 -9.86 39.58
C GLU A 310 15.36 -8.74 39.13
N LEU A 311 15.60 -8.15 37.94
CA LEU A 311 14.84 -7.00 37.45
C LEU A 311 13.45 -7.38 36.89
N VAL A 312 13.29 -8.56 36.29
CA VAL A 312 12.04 -8.99 35.64
C VAL A 312 10.82 -8.92 36.59
N PRO A 313 10.86 -9.43 37.83
CA PRO A 313 9.74 -9.31 38.77
C PRO A 313 9.36 -7.85 39.08
N VAL A 314 10.36 -6.96 39.21
CA VAL A 314 10.14 -5.51 39.43
C VAL A 314 9.43 -4.90 38.22
N LEU A 315 9.89 -5.22 37.01
CA LEU A 315 9.26 -4.76 35.77
C LEU A 315 7.81 -5.23 35.63
N MET A 316 7.45 -6.40 36.19
CA MET A 316 6.08 -6.92 36.15
C MET A 316 5.16 -6.28 37.19
N THR A 317 5.70 -5.64 38.22
CA THR A 317 4.95 -5.03 39.33
C THR A 317 4.86 -3.50 39.26
N MET A 318 5.60 -2.85 38.35
CA MET A 318 5.53 -1.39 38.13
C MET A 318 4.14 -0.91 37.71
N GLN A 319 3.63 0.09 38.45
CA GLN A 319 2.37 0.80 38.18
C GLN A 319 2.60 2.27 37.76
N PRO A 320 1.59 2.93 37.15
CA PRO A 320 1.61 4.37 36.89
C PRO A 320 1.56 5.16 38.22
N ASP A 321 2.17 6.34 38.28
CA ASP A 321 2.00 7.21 39.47
C ASP A 321 0.64 7.92 39.36
N ASP A 322 -0.03 8.12 40.50
CA ASP A 322 -1.18 9.03 40.59
C ASP A 322 -0.66 10.49 40.52
N ASP A 323 -1.26 11.30 39.65
CA ASP A 323 -0.82 12.68 39.33
C ASP A 323 -0.63 13.59 40.57
N GLU A 324 0.57 14.17 40.72
CA GLU A 324 0.75 15.45 41.44
C GLU A 324 0.76 16.62 40.43
N SER A 325 -0.36 17.36 40.43
CA SER A 325 -0.59 18.77 40.09
C SER A 325 0.37 19.57 39.18
N VAL A 326 -0.16 19.91 37.99
CA VAL A 326 -0.22 21.20 37.26
C VAL A 326 0.75 22.36 37.63
N SER A 327 1.41 22.92 36.61
CA SER A 327 1.48 24.38 36.42
C SER A 327 1.54 24.78 34.93
N GLN A 328 0.61 25.65 34.54
CA GLN A 328 0.41 26.27 33.22
C GLN A 328 1.50 27.30 32.87
N SER A 329 1.68 27.55 31.57
CA SER A 329 1.92 28.85 30.87
C SER A 329 2.64 28.56 29.53
N GLU A 330 2.34 29.06 28.34
CA GLU A 330 1.78 30.35 27.89
C GLU A 330 1.08 30.21 26.52
N LYS A 331 0.25 31.22 26.21
CA LYS A 331 -0.53 31.41 24.98
C LYS A 331 0.27 32.11 23.87
N ASN A 332 -0.38 32.19 22.69
CA ASN A 332 -0.30 33.20 21.60
C ASN A 332 0.43 32.70 20.34
N ASN A 333 -0.04 32.87 19.08
CA ASN A 333 -1.00 33.79 18.47
C ASN A 333 -1.65 33.19 17.20
N ASP A 334 -2.78 33.79 16.82
CA ASP A 334 -3.60 33.58 15.61
C ASP A 334 -2.91 33.89 14.26
N ASP A 335 -3.35 33.23 13.18
CA ASP A 335 -3.73 33.89 11.90
C ASP A 335 -4.59 32.97 11.01
N PRO A 336 -5.79 33.39 10.51
CA PRO A 336 -6.62 32.63 9.60
C PRO A 336 -6.63 33.24 8.18
N SER A 337 -5.83 32.71 7.26
CA SER A 337 -6.10 32.89 5.83
C SER A 337 -5.48 31.78 4.97
N MET A 338 -6.33 30.92 4.41
CA MET A 338 -6.09 30.35 3.08
C MET A 338 -7.46 30.10 2.42
N LEU A 339 -7.85 31.07 1.59
CA LEU A 339 -8.76 30.88 0.47
C LEU A 339 -8.12 29.86 -0.46
N ASN A 340 -8.73 28.68 -0.62
CA ASN A 340 -8.30 27.76 -1.68
C ASN A 340 -9.17 28.02 -2.92
N THR A 341 -8.59 28.76 -3.85
CA THR A 341 -9.10 28.97 -5.20
C THR A 341 -9.14 27.63 -5.93
N ARG A 342 -10.33 27.21 -6.33
CA ARG A 342 -10.53 26.15 -7.31
C ARG A 342 -10.11 26.66 -8.69
N SER A 343 -8.96 26.20 -9.16
CA SER A 343 -8.56 26.24 -10.57
C SER A 343 -8.26 24.82 -11.04
N ASP A 344 -8.49 24.61 -12.34
CA ASP A 344 -8.59 23.33 -13.05
C ASP A 344 -7.30 22.49 -13.10
N ASP A 345 -6.99 21.78 -12.02
CA ASP A 345 -5.96 20.71 -12.04
C ASP A 345 -6.63 19.34 -11.92
N PHE A 346 -7.10 18.81 -13.05
CA PHE A 346 -7.38 17.38 -13.17
C PHE A 346 -6.06 16.65 -13.43
N GLN A 347 -5.61 15.85 -12.47
CA GLN A 347 -4.50 14.92 -12.65
C GLN A 347 -5.03 13.49 -12.77
N GLU A 348 -4.54 12.78 -13.80
CA GLU A 348 -4.83 11.38 -14.06
C GLU A 348 -4.26 10.51 -12.92
N GLN A 349 -5.09 9.66 -12.33
CA GLN A 349 -4.65 8.71 -11.32
C GLN A 349 -4.04 7.49 -12.02
N ILE A 350 -2.72 7.44 -12.06
CA ILE A 350 -1.96 6.36 -12.69
C ILE A 350 -1.80 5.21 -11.68
N GLY A 351 -2.51 4.11 -11.94
CA GLY A 351 -2.40 2.85 -11.20
C GLY A 351 -3.33 2.67 -10.00
N MET A 352 -3.61 1.41 -9.69
CA MET A 352 -4.27 0.94 -8.46
C MET A 352 -3.28 -0.02 -7.79
N PRO A 353 -2.82 0.23 -6.55
CA PRO A 353 -2.03 -0.76 -5.84
C PRO A 353 -2.91 -1.99 -5.61
N GLU A 354 -2.34 -3.17 -5.77
CA GLU A 354 -3.12 -4.41 -5.65
C GLU A 354 -3.70 -4.54 -4.24
N GLU A 355 -4.93 -5.05 -4.12
CA GLU A 355 -5.58 -5.30 -2.81
C GLU A 355 -4.76 -6.24 -1.91
N GLU A 356 -3.79 -6.96 -2.50
CA GLU A 356 -2.85 -7.86 -1.85
C GLU A 356 -1.78 -7.11 -1.02
N ASP A 357 -1.56 -5.81 -1.25
CA ASP A 357 -0.54 -4.99 -0.56
C ASP A 357 -1.13 -4.02 0.48
N MET A 358 -2.11 -4.51 1.25
CA MET A 358 -2.72 -3.70 2.32
C MET A 358 -1.75 -3.25 3.42
N ARG A 359 -0.54 -3.83 3.51
CA ARG A 359 0.50 -3.34 4.43
C ARG A 359 1.07 -1.99 4.00
N ASN A 360 1.03 -1.70 2.70
CA ASN A 360 1.53 -0.46 2.13
C ASN A 360 0.45 0.60 1.88
N TRP A 361 -0.83 0.23 1.98
CA TRP A 361 -1.94 1.16 1.92
C TRP A 361 -1.82 2.26 2.99
N SER A 362 -2.17 3.50 2.61
CA SER A 362 -2.45 4.54 3.59
C SER A 362 -3.64 4.11 4.45
N HIS A 363 -3.63 4.45 5.73
CA HIS A 363 -4.75 4.14 6.60
C HIS A 363 -4.82 5.20 7.68
N HIS A 364 -6.04 5.59 7.98
CA HIS A 364 -6.35 6.79 8.72
C HIS A 364 -7.12 6.41 9.97
N HIS A 365 -6.53 6.73 11.12
CA HIS A 365 -7.15 6.55 12.44
C HIS A 365 -8.13 7.68 12.78
N SER A 366 -8.23 8.70 11.93
CA SER A 366 -9.18 9.81 12.04
C SER A 366 -9.65 10.17 10.64
N THR A 367 -10.92 10.58 10.53
CA THR A 367 -11.45 11.09 9.28
C THR A 367 -10.73 12.33 8.80
N ASP A 368 -10.09 13.11 9.67
CA ASP A 368 -9.41 14.36 9.29
C ASP A 368 -8.17 14.16 8.41
N THR A 369 -7.58 12.96 8.44
CA THR A 369 -6.39 12.64 7.65
C THR A 369 -6.70 11.97 6.32
N VAL A 370 -7.98 11.66 6.03
CA VAL A 370 -8.41 11.01 4.78
C VAL A 370 -8.21 11.94 3.58
N ASP A 371 -7.69 11.43 2.46
CA ASP A 371 -7.34 12.28 1.32
C ASP A 371 -8.53 13.02 0.71
N ASP A 372 -9.71 12.38 0.66
CA ASP A 372 -10.93 12.97 0.11
C ASP A 372 -11.51 14.09 0.99
N PRO A 373 -11.37 15.37 0.59
CA PRO A 373 -11.81 16.50 1.39
C PRO A 373 -13.32 16.52 1.62
N VAL A 374 -14.12 15.96 0.70
CA VAL A 374 -15.58 15.90 0.86
C VAL A 374 -15.95 14.89 1.93
N PHE A 375 -15.30 13.72 1.96
CA PHE A 375 -15.52 12.74 3.03
C PHE A 375 -15.05 13.29 4.38
N ARG A 376 -13.91 13.99 4.44
CA ARG A 376 -13.46 14.69 5.66
C ARG A 376 -14.49 15.67 6.17
N ALA A 377 -14.95 16.58 5.32
CA ALA A 377 -15.95 17.57 5.69
C ALA A 377 -17.29 16.92 6.11
N ALA A 378 -17.69 15.83 5.43
CA ALA A 378 -18.88 15.07 5.76
C ALA A 378 -18.80 14.44 7.16
N MET A 379 -17.63 14.00 7.58
CA MET A 379 -17.46 13.28 8.85
C MET A 379 -16.85 14.10 9.99
N ARG A 380 -16.39 15.33 9.72
CA ARG A 380 -15.80 16.23 10.71
C ARG A 380 -16.68 16.37 11.95
N GLY A 381 -16.11 16.06 13.11
CA GLY A 381 -16.79 16.14 14.41
C GLY A 381 -17.73 14.96 14.74
N PHE A 382 -17.70 13.88 13.97
CA PHE A 382 -18.47 12.67 14.23
C PHE A 382 -17.58 11.45 14.41
N ASN A 383 -17.85 10.67 15.46
CA ASN A 383 -17.10 9.45 15.77
C ASN A 383 -17.74 8.19 15.14
N SER A 384 -18.47 8.36 14.03
CA SER A 384 -19.18 7.24 13.37
C SER A 384 -18.30 6.46 12.39
N VAL A 385 -17.08 6.92 12.13
CA VAL A 385 -16.08 6.24 11.30
C VAL A 385 -14.89 5.96 12.20
N SER A 386 -14.69 4.68 12.50
CA SER A 386 -13.66 4.23 13.42
C SER A 386 -12.28 4.13 12.75
N PHE A 387 -12.26 3.84 11.45
CA PHE A 387 -11.03 3.63 10.70
C PHE A 387 -11.29 3.73 9.19
N VAL A 388 -10.31 4.22 8.42
CA VAL A 388 -10.40 4.28 6.95
C VAL A 388 -9.14 3.69 6.33
N PHE A 389 -9.33 2.78 5.38
CA PHE A 389 -8.27 2.31 4.50
C PHE A 389 -8.23 3.21 3.25
N GLY A 390 -7.07 3.78 2.97
CA GLY A 390 -6.78 4.60 1.80
C GLY A 390 -5.94 3.82 0.78
N LEU A 391 -6.29 3.99 -0.49
CA LEU A 391 -5.53 3.51 -1.63
C LEU A 391 -4.64 4.65 -2.15
N GLU A 392 -3.79 5.23 -1.29
CA GLU A 392 -2.80 6.20 -1.75
C GLU A 392 -1.56 5.47 -2.25
N VAL A 393 -1.22 5.66 -3.52
CA VAL A 393 0.11 5.33 -4.03
C VAL A 393 0.98 6.56 -3.82
N THR A 394 1.95 6.48 -2.91
CA THR A 394 2.97 7.52 -2.79
C THR A 394 3.78 7.62 -4.08
N TRP A 395 4.11 8.83 -4.53
CA TRP A 395 4.79 9.14 -5.79
C TRP A 395 6.03 8.27 -6.10
N SER A 396 6.73 7.81 -5.05
CA SER A 396 7.88 6.91 -5.17
C SER A 396 7.55 5.51 -5.73
N LEU A 397 6.39 4.95 -5.39
CA LEU A 397 5.94 3.64 -5.89
C LEU A 397 5.42 3.72 -7.33
N ILE A 398 4.94 4.90 -7.75
CA ILE A 398 4.50 5.16 -9.13
C ILE A 398 5.73 5.23 -10.04
N GLN A 399 6.77 5.95 -9.63
CA GLN A 399 8.03 6.02 -10.37
C GLN A 399 8.69 4.65 -10.51
N GLU A 400 8.70 3.84 -9.45
CA GLU A 400 9.22 2.46 -9.51
C GLU A 400 8.42 1.58 -10.49
N LYS A 401 7.08 1.66 -10.51
CA LYS A 401 6.27 0.88 -11.46
C LYS A 401 6.35 1.39 -12.90
N GLU A 402 6.43 2.71 -13.11
CA GLU A 402 6.67 3.28 -14.44
C GLU A 402 8.04 2.84 -14.96
N GLN A 403 9.07 2.89 -14.11
CA GLN A 403 10.40 2.40 -14.44
C GLN A 403 10.38 0.89 -14.75
N GLU A 404 9.69 0.05 -13.96
CA GLU A 404 9.53 -1.38 -14.23
C GLU A 404 8.77 -1.66 -15.55
N GLN A 405 7.77 -0.83 -15.91
CA GLN A 405 7.04 -0.96 -17.16
C GLN A 405 7.85 -0.51 -18.37
N GLU A 406 8.63 0.57 -18.24
CA GLU A 406 9.57 1.03 -19.25
C GLU A 406 10.69 0.01 -19.47
N GLU A 407 11.27 -0.53 -18.39
CA GLU A 407 12.30 -1.58 -18.45
C GLU A 407 11.75 -2.85 -19.11
N ARG A 408 10.49 -3.23 -18.81
CA ARG A 408 9.83 -4.37 -19.44
C ARG A 408 9.57 -4.15 -20.93
N LYS A 409 9.06 -2.98 -21.33
CA LYS A 409 8.88 -2.63 -22.75
C LYS A 409 10.21 -2.59 -23.49
N ALA A 410 11.26 -2.04 -22.88
CA ALA A 410 12.60 -2.00 -23.46
C ALA A 410 13.17 -3.42 -23.65
N MET A 411 12.94 -4.33 -22.69
CA MET A 411 13.32 -5.74 -22.85
C MET A 411 12.54 -6.44 -23.96
N GLU A 412 11.23 -6.23 -24.06
CA GLU A 412 10.40 -6.78 -25.15
C GLU A 412 10.85 -6.25 -26.53
N GLU A 413 11.18 -4.95 -26.63
CA GLU A 413 11.70 -4.35 -27.87
C GLU A 413 13.09 -4.89 -28.25
N LEU A 414 13.96 -5.11 -27.27
CA LEU A 414 15.27 -5.76 -27.45
C LEU A 414 15.13 -7.21 -27.91
N GLU A 415 14.19 -7.97 -27.33
CA GLU A 415 13.91 -9.35 -27.72
C GLU A 415 13.39 -9.42 -29.17
N VAL A 416 12.49 -8.50 -29.55
CA VAL A 416 12.01 -8.37 -30.93
C VAL A 416 13.14 -8.00 -31.90
N MET A 417 14.04 -7.07 -31.53
CA MET A 417 15.20 -6.74 -32.36
C MET A 417 16.17 -7.91 -32.50
N GLN A 418 16.45 -8.64 -31.42
CA GLN A 418 17.31 -9.83 -31.45
C GLN A 418 16.73 -10.95 -32.30
N GLU A 419 15.40 -11.15 -32.27
CA GLU A 419 14.73 -12.09 -33.17
C GLU A 419 14.84 -11.68 -34.64
N LEU A 420 14.73 -10.38 -34.94
CA LEU A 420 14.87 -9.86 -36.30
C LEU A 420 16.32 -9.97 -36.79
N GLU A 421 17.31 -9.74 -35.93
CA GLU A 421 18.71 -9.97 -36.24
C GLU A 421 19.01 -11.45 -36.45
N ALA A 422 18.49 -12.35 -35.61
CA ALA A 422 18.63 -13.79 -35.77
C ALA A 422 18.06 -14.28 -37.12
N LYS A 423 16.85 -13.82 -37.47
CA LYS A 423 16.20 -14.09 -38.77
C LYS A 423 16.95 -13.45 -39.95
N GLY A 424 17.56 -12.28 -39.75
CA GLY A 424 18.41 -11.62 -40.74
C GLY A 424 19.74 -12.33 -40.98
N SER A 425 20.32 -12.94 -39.94
CA SER A 425 21.52 -13.78 -40.06
C SER A 425 21.26 -15.15 -40.68
N GLU A 426 20.07 -15.74 -40.50
CA GLU A 426 19.68 -16.96 -41.23
C GLU A 426 19.45 -16.71 -42.73
N ALA A 427 18.89 -15.55 -43.10
CA ALA A 427 18.70 -15.16 -44.50
C ALA A 427 20.03 -14.88 -45.26
N ASN A 428 21.13 -14.62 -44.54
CA ASN A 428 22.43 -14.31 -45.12
C ASN A 428 23.37 -15.53 -45.25
N ILE A 429 22.93 -16.71 -44.77
CA ILE A 429 23.70 -17.97 -44.86
C ILE A 429 23.39 -18.75 -46.15
N ASP A 430 22.26 -18.46 -46.83
CA ASP A 430 21.85 -19.16 -48.07
C ASP A 430 22.36 -18.53 -49.39
N VAL A 431 23.26 -17.53 -49.34
CA VAL A 431 23.75 -16.83 -50.56
C VAL A 431 25.24 -17.11 -50.88
N LEU A 432 25.90 -18.03 -50.16
CA LEU A 432 27.34 -18.29 -50.33
C LEU A 432 27.74 -19.69 -50.81
N GLU A 433 26.83 -20.43 -51.46
CA GLU A 433 27.24 -21.55 -52.31
C GLU A 433 26.36 -21.59 -53.56
N LEU A 434 26.86 -21.07 -54.69
CA LEU A 434 26.73 -21.67 -56.02
C LEU A 434 27.53 -20.88 -57.07
N ASP A 435 28.46 -21.61 -57.68
CA ASP A 435 29.04 -21.47 -59.02
C ASP A 435 29.97 -20.29 -59.37
N LYS A 436 31.26 -20.55 -59.10
CA LYS A 436 32.33 -20.28 -60.07
C LYS A 436 32.49 -21.50 -60.98
N SER A 437 32.00 -21.43 -62.21
CA SER A 437 32.62 -22.17 -63.33
C SER A 437 32.43 -21.43 -64.65
N GLU A 438 33.55 -20.87 -65.09
CA GLU A 438 34.08 -20.91 -66.45
C GLU A 438 33.35 -20.16 -67.58
N CYS A 439 34.03 -19.08 -67.95
CA CYS A 439 34.03 -18.41 -69.23
C CYS A 439 34.12 -19.37 -70.43
N GLN A 440 33.35 -19.10 -71.49
CA GLN A 440 33.90 -19.05 -72.85
C GLN A 440 32.93 -18.38 -73.84
N ALA A 441 33.55 -17.71 -74.83
CA ALA A 441 33.05 -17.25 -76.12
C ALA A 441 32.35 -15.88 -76.23
N ASP A 442 33.19 -14.88 -76.52
CA ASP A 442 33.20 -13.92 -77.65
C ASP A 442 31.97 -13.76 -78.59
N PRO A 443 31.86 -12.60 -79.27
CA PRO A 443 30.62 -11.86 -79.45
C PRO A 443 30.16 -11.80 -80.92
N SER A 444 28.85 -11.68 -81.17
CA SER A 444 28.32 -11.05 -82.38
C SER A 444 26.80 -10.85 -82.34
N ASN A 445 26.37 -9.78 -83.02
CA ASN A 445 25.03 -9.48 -83.56
C ASN A 445 23.94 -8.90 -82.63
N ILE A 446 23.96 -7.56 -82.56
CA ILE A 446 22.97 -6.64 -83.14
C ILE A 446 21.85 -7.36 -83.95
N GLU A 447 20.59 -7.30 -83.50
CA GLU A 447 19.48 -6.51 -84.09
C GLU A 447 18.09 -6.89 -83.49
N GLU A 448 17.25 -5.86 -83.34
CA GLU A 448 15.77 -5.83 -83.32
C GLU A 448 14.94 -6.68 -82.32
N SER A 449 14.16 -6.00 -81.48
CA SER A 449 12.78 -5.61 -81.86
C SER A 449 12.01 -4.89 -80.73
N HIS A 450 11.05 -4.10 -81.18
CA HIS A 450 10.29 -3.05 -80.50
C HIS A 450 9.40 -3.48 -79.32
N GLY A 451 9.08 -2.50 -78.46
CA GLY A 451 7.91 -2.60 -77.59
C GLY A 451 7.79 -1.47 -76.56
N LYS A 452 7.35 -0.30 -77.02
CA LYS A 452 7.08 0.92 -76.23
C LYS A 452 6.17 0.67 -75.02
N ASN A 453 6.45 1.28 -73.87
CA ASN A 453 5.71 2.45 -73.37
C ASN A 453 6.22 2.91 -71.98
N GLU A 454 6.59 4.20 -71.95
CA GLU A 454 6.42 5.21 -70.87
C GLU A 454 7.09 4.91 -69.50
N SER A 455 8.27 5.44 -69.13
CA SER A 455 8.66 6.85 -68.79
C SER A 455 7.59 7.56 -67.94
N ASP A 456 7.80 7.86 -66.66
CA ASP A 456 8.82 8.80 -66.18
C ASP A 456 9.54 8.39 -64.87
N CYS A 457 10.86 8.34 -64.99
CA CYS A 457 11.87 8.70 -63.97
C CYS A 457 11.88 10.25 -63.85
N THR A 458 12.31 10.96 -62.81
CA THR A 458 13.53 10.86 -61.98
C THR A 458 13.44 12.04 -61.00
N VAL A 459 13.68 11.84 -59.69
CA VAL A 459 14.94 12.15 -58.97
C VAL A 459 15.43 13.59 -59.13
N LEU A 460 15.52 14.33 -58.03
CA LEU A 460 16.69 15.17 -57.73
C LEU A 460 16.98 15.18 -56.21
N ASN A 461 18.29 15.24 -55.95
CA ASN A 461 19.02 14.81 -54.76
C ASN A 461 18.95 15.74 -53.55
N ALA A 462 19.29 15.14 -52.41
CA ALA A 462 19.70 15.79 -51.17
C ALA A 462 21.20 16.17 -51.19
N THR A 463 21.51 17.34 -50.64
CA THR A 463 22.78 17.87 -50.09
C THR A 463 22.40 19.26 -49.53
N ASP A 464 22.92 19.82 -48.43
CA ASP A 464 23.79 19.41 -47.34
C ASP A 464 23.76 20.58 -46.31
N ILE A 465 24.06 20.29 -45.03
CA ILE A 465 24.81 21.14 -44.07
C ILE A 465 24.12 22.35 -43.37
N SER A 466 23.91 22.12 -42.06
CA SER A 466 24.32 22.94 -40.89
C SER A 466 23.47 24.09 -40.33
N SER A 467 23.38 23.99 -38.99
CA SER A 467 23.32 25.03 -37.95
C SER A 467 22.00 25.79 -37.73
N THR A 468 21.26 25.32 -36.73
CA THR A 468 20.35 26.13 -35.93
C THR A 468 20.92 26.28 -34.51
N LEU A 469 21.33 27.51 -34.20
CA LEU A 469 21.60 28.02 -32.86
C LEU A 469 20.83 29.35 -32.75
N GLU A 470 19.97 29.40 -31.73
CA GLU A 470 19.57 30.58 -30.95
C GLU A 470 18.87 31.81 -31.55
N CYS A 471 17.80 32.17 -30.80
CA CYS A 471 17.36 33.50 -30.39
C CYS A 471 16.47 34.38 -31.30
N ALA A 472 15.34 34.75 -30.67
CA ALA A 472 14.61 36.01 -30.74
C ALA A 472 13.81 36.32 -32.02
N TYR A 473 12.48 36.19 -31.95
CA TYR A 473 11.57 37.30 -31.63
C TYR A 473 10.18 36.78 -31.24
#